data_AF-A0A519R4W5-F1
#
_entry.id   AF-A0A519R4W5-F1
#
_cell.length_a   1.000
_cell.length_b   1.000
_cell.length_c   1.000
_cell.angle_alpha   90.00
_cell.angle_beta   90.00
_cell.angle_gamma   90.00
#
_symmetry.space_group_name_H-M   'P 1'
#
loop_
_entity.id
_entity.type
_entity.pdbx_description
1 polymer ?
#
loop_
_entity_poly.entity_id
_entity_poly.type
_entity_poly.pdbx_seq_one_letter_code
_entity_poly.pdbx_strand_id
1 'polypeptide(L)'
;MREDLLKRFVASYAVGRDKKKDAKFKTAFNRYKKYTDSIYKKCSFKNLVINDIEDIANIASKKNNAALMMALDGVIGDIGINYDRNINAISSYRLHPDRTYLEQSRHELKVGKFGDGYLDQIILWERKNPSKFKELQDIMKSLKLLNSIELHRIEGGRYEVLVSTTANGTKNSIIDVGFGVSQFLPIIVADLQLTANSTLFVAEPEIHLHPNVQAEFGDYLVKQINTNNKNYVIETHSEYFLNRVRLAIVKGDLKEENLSVYYLENSGSDVKAHNLKFNKSGGIDNAPDGFFETYMMDLKEIAFNI
;
A
#
# COMPACT_ATOMS: atom_id res chain seq x y z
N MET A 1 11.29 7.64 -17.76
CA MET A 1 10.24 8.68 -17.63
C MET A 1 10.82 10.00 -17.07
N ARG A 2 11.89 10.56 -17.66
CA ARG A 2 12.72 11.61 -17.00
C ARG A 2 13.02 12.88 -17.82
N GLU A 3 12.73 12.95 -19.12
CA GLU A 3 13.02 14.17 -19.92
C GLU A 3 11.81 15.11 -20.07
N ASP A 4 10.60 14.55 -20.10
CA ASP A 4 9.38 15.30 -20.42
C ASP A 4 8.88 16.17 -19.26
N LEU A 5 9.06 15.70 -18.02
CA LEU A 5 8.72 16.46 -16.81
C LEU A 5 9.65 17.67 -16.64
N LEU A 6 10.93 17.51 -16.96
CA LEU A 6 11.90 18.60 -16.94
C LEU A 6 11.60 19.63 -18.03
N LYS A 7 11.22 19.19 -19.25
CA LYS A 7 10.78 20.08 -20.34
C LYS A 7 9.52 20.87 -19.95
N ARG A 8 8.55 20.25 -19.29
CA ARG A 8 7.31 20.89 -18.82
C ARG A 8 7.55 21.88 -17.68
N PHE A 9 8.44 21.55 -16.74
CA PHE A 9 8.86 22.44 -15.65
C PHE A 9 9.65 23.66 -16.17
N VAL A 10 10.42 23.50 -17.25
CA VAL A 10 11.14 24.62 -17.88
C VAL A 10 10.20 25.48 -18.73
N ALA A 11 9.23 24.87 -19.39
CA ALA A 11 8.22 25.58 -20.18
C ALA A 11 7.34 26.50 -19.33
N SER A 12 7.02 26.11 -18.08
CA SER A 12 6.24 26.96 -17.16
C SER A 12 6.99 28.21 -16.68
N TYR A 13 8.33 28.17 -16.64
CA TYR A 13 9.18 29.32 -16.31
C TYR A 13 9.53 30.22 -17.51
N ALA A 14 9.33 29.73 -18.74
CA ALA A 14 9.63 30.47 -19.98
C ALA A 14 8.46 31.33 -20.50
N VAL A 15 7.30 31.30 -19.84
CA VAL A 15 6.15 32.13 -20.22
C VAL A 15 6.42 33.58 -19.83
N GLY A 16 7.01 34.29 -20.78
CA GLY A 16 7.18 35.75 -20.79
C GLY A 16 8.55 36.20 -20.31
N ARG A 17 9.55 36.29 -21.21
CA ARG A 17 10.66 37.27 -21.13
C ARG A 17 11.56 37.28 -22.37
N ASP A 18 12.19 38.44 -22.53
CA ASP A 18 13.00 38.98 -23.62
C ASP A 18 14.22 38.14 -24.09
N LYS A 19 14.54 38.18 -25.40
CA LYS A 19 15.49 37.31 -26.13
C LYS A 19 16.96 37.38 -25.65
N LYS A 20 17.37 38.44 -24.94
CA LYS A 20 18.72 38.55 -24.32
C LYS A 20 18.84 37.79 -22.99
N LYS A 21 17.74 37.56 -22.27
CA LYS A 21 17.71 36.73 -21.06
C LYS A 21 17.73 35.23 -21.39
N ASP A 22 17.23 34.84 -22.56
CA ASP A 22 17.26 33.46 -23.07
C ASP A 22 18.66 32.88 -23.25
N ALA A 23 19.64 33.68 -23.68
CA ALA A 23 21.01 33.19 -23.87
C ALA A 23 21.67 32.86 -22.53
N LYS A 24 21.58 33.78 -21.54
CA LYS A 24 22.07 33.53 -20.18
C LYS A 24 21.30 32.41 -19.48
N PHE A 25 19.99 32.30 -19.73
CA PHE A 25 19.15 31.22 -19.20
C PHE A 25 19.51 29.87 -19.81
N LYS A 26 19.71 29.76 -21.14
CA LYS A 26 20.21 28.55 -21.79
C LYS A 26 21.58 28.13 -21.25
N THR A 27 22.49 29.08 -21.00
CA THR A 27 23.80 28.78 -20.42
C THR A 27 23.66 28.27 -18.98
N ALA A 28 22.81 28.89 -18.16
CA ALA A 28 22.53 28.46 -16.79
C ALA A 28 21.82 27.09 -16.76
N PHE A 29 20.86 26.86 -17.65
CA PHE A 29 20.13 25.60 -17.81
C PHE A 29 21.04 24.47 -18.28
N ASN A 30 21.91 24.72 -19.26
CA ASN A 30 22.88 23.72 -19.71
C ASN A 30 23.93 23.43 -18.62
N ARG A 31 24.31 24.42 -17.80
CA ARG A 31 25.13 24.20 -16.61
C ARG A 31 24.37 23.32 -15.61
N TYR A 32 23.14 23.68 -15.26
CA TYR A 32 22.30 22.94 -14.33
C TYR A 32 22.09 21.49 -14.80
N LYS A 33 21.67 21.26 -16.05
CA LYS A 33 21.51 19.94 -16.67
C LYS A 33 22.81 19.13 -16.62
N LYS A 34 23.95 19.76 -16.92
CA LYS A 34 25.28 19.11 -16.84
C LYS A 34 25.66 18.75 -15.39
N TYR A 35 25.33 19.60 -14.41
CA TYR A 35 25.56 19.31 -12.99
C TYR A 35 24.63 18.22 -12.48
N THR A 36 23.33 18.29 -12.79
CA THR A 36 22.36 17.25 -12.40
C THR A 36 22.71 15.92 -13.04
N ASP A 37 22.97 15.86 -14.35
CA ASP A 37 23.33 14.62 -15.03
C ASP A 37 24.64 14.03 -14.49
N SER A 38 25.61 14.88 -14.10
CA SER A 38 26.83 14.44 -13.42
C SER A 38 26.59 13.95 -11.99
N ILE A 39 25.66 14.56 -11.24
CA ILE A 39 25.30 14.13 -9.88
C ILE A 39 24.52 12.83 -9.96
N TYR A 40 23.50 12.72 -10.81
CA TYR A 40 22.71 11.51 -11.02
C TYR A 40 23.55 10.33 -11.57
N LYS A 41 24.61 10.58 -12.35
CA LYS A 41 25.55 9.53 -12.78
C LYS A 41 26.55 9.10 -11.69
N LYS A 42 26.87 9.98 -10.73
CA LYS A 42 27.88 9.73 -9.68
C LYS A 42 27.28 9.30 -8.34
N CYS A 43 26.04 9.69 -8.06
CA CYS A 43 25.33 9.37 -6.83
C CYS A 43 24.37 8.21 -7.08
N SER A 44 24.78 7.02 -6.66
CA SER A 44 23.85 5.91 -6.43
C SER A 44 23.11 6.18 -5.13
N PHE A 45 21.84 6.58 -5.22
CA PHE A 45 20.98 6.80 -4.06
C PHE A 45 20.54 5.51 -3.36
N LYS A 46 21.03 4.36 -3.84
CA LYS A 46 20.69 3.04 -3.31
C LYS A 46 21.09 2.86 -1.83
N ASN A 47 22.06 3.65 -1.35
CA ASN A 47 22.64 3.56 0.00
C ASN A 47 22.67 4.92 0.75
N LEU A 48 21.90 5.92 0.32
CA LEU A 48 21.91 7.23 0.98
C LEU A 48 21.21 7.14 2.35
N VAL A 49 21.88 7.54 3.42
CA VAL A 49 21.29 7.58 4.77
C VAL A 49 20.66 8.97 4.98
N ILE A 50 19.54 9.05 5.71
CA ILE A 50 18.82 10.32 5.95
C ILE A 50 19.74 11.41 6.53
N ASN A 51 20.68 11.02 7.40
CA ASN A 51 21.67 11.94 7.99
C ASN A 51 22.56 12.62 6.93
N ASP A 52 22.87 11.92 5.83
CA ASP A 52 23.67 12.49 4.74
C ASP A 52 22.93 13.63 4.02
N ILE A 53 21.59 13.61 3.98
CA ILE A 53 20.78 14.65 3.34
C ILE A 53 20.84 15.96 4.14
N GLU A 54 20.71 15.88 5.47
CA GLU A 54 20.79 17.05 6.35
C GLU A 54 22.17 17.71 6.28
N ASP A 55 23.23 16.91 6.29
CA ASP A 55 24.60 17.41 6.18
C ASP A 55 24.85 18.13 4.85
N ILE A 56 24.35 17.57 3.74
CA ILE A 56 24.48 18.18 2.42
C ILE A 56 23.65 19.47 2.30
N ALA A 57 22.44 19.50 2.85
CA ALA A 57 21.61 20.71 2.91
C ALA A 57 22.27 21.82 3.74
N ASN A 58 22.89 21.46 4.87
CA ASN A 58 23.63 22.37 5.74
C ASN A 58 24.90 22.94 5.07
N ILE A 59 25.61 22.14 4.28
CA ILE A 59 26.78 22.60 3.50
C ILE A 59 26.34 23.55 2.38
N ALA A 60 25.23 23.23 1.71
CA ALA A 60 24.69 24.02 0.61
C ALA A 60 24.15 25.39 1.07
N SER A 61 23.52 25.44 2.25
CA SER A 61 23.05 26.68 2.88
C SER A 61 24.21 27.57 3.31
N LYS A 62 25.23 27.01 3.97
CA LYS A 62 26.44 27.77 4.41
C LYS A 62 27.24 28.38 3.26
N LYS A 63 27.24 27.74 2.09
CA LYS A 63 27.99 28.23 0.91
C LYS A 63 27.17 29.13 -0.03
N ASN A 64 25.92 29.46 0.33
CA ASN A 64 25.00 30.28 -0.47
C ASN A 64 24.90 29.83 -1.95
N ASN A 65 24.94 28.51 -2.18
CA ASN A 65 24.98 27.94 -3.53
C ASN A 65 23.58 27.54 -3.98
N ALA A 66 22.85 28.49 -4.55
CA ALA A 66 21.46 28.30 -4.98
C ALA A 66 21.26 27.15 -5.98
N ALA A 67 22.22 26.90 -6.86
CA ALA A 67 22.13 25.80 -7.83
C ALA A 67 22.22 24.41 -7.17
N LEU A 68 23.03 24.30 -6.11
CA LEU A 68 23.13 23.07 -5.33
C LEU A 68 21.86 22.84 -4.50
N MET A 69 21.31 23.89 -3.87
CA MET A 69 20.03 23.80 -3.15
C MET A 69 18.89 23.34 -4.05
N MET A 70 18.73 23.92 -5.25
CA MET A 70 17.70 23.50 -6.21
C MET A 70 17.85 22.04 -6.66
N ALA A 71 19.09 21.58 -6.84
CA ALA A 71 19.33 20.19 -7.20
C ALA A 71 18.99 19.23 -6.04
N LEU A 72 19.28 19.62 -4.80
CA LEU A 72 18.93 18.85 -3.61
C LEU A 72 17.43 18.78 -3.39
N ASP A 73 16.72 19.90 -3.50
CA ASP A 73 15.26 19.93 -3.38
C ASP A 73 14.60 19.04 -4.44
N GLY A 74 15.12 19.05 -5.68
CA GLY A 74 14.67 18.16 -6.75
C GLY A 74 14.88 16.68 -6.41
N VAL A 75 16.05 16.32 -5.89
CA VAL A 75 16.36 14.95 -5.48
C VAL A 75 15.50 14.51 -4.30
N ILE A 76 15.36 15.34 -3.26
CA ILE A 76 14.51 15.05 -2.09
C ILE A 76 13.05 14.92 -2.52
N GLY A 77 12.57 15.79 -3.40
CA GLY A 77 11.24 15.71 -3.98
C GLY A 77 11.02 14.42 -4.77
N ASP A 78 11.96 14.04 -5.63
CA ASP A 78 11.92 12.78 -6.38
C ASP A 78 11.93 11.57 -5.45
N ILE A 79 12.75 11.59 -4.41
CA ILE A 79 12.80 10.55 -3.38
C ILE A 79 11.44 10.47 -2.68
N GLY A 80 10.92 11.59 -2.17
CA GLY A 80 9.63 11.66 -1.49
C GLY A 80 8.47 11.17 -2.35
N ILE A 81 8.41 11.57 -3.62
CA ILE A 81 7.39 11.11 -4.57
C ILE A 81 7.52 9.61 -4.83
N ASN A 82 8.74 9.09 -4.98
CA ASN A 82 8.94 7.65 -5.18
C ASN A 82 8.57 6.85 -3.94
N TYR A 83 8.89 7.33 -2.74
CA TYR A 83 8.46 6.70 -1.49
C TYR A 83 6.93 6.72 -1.36
N ASP A 84 6.30 7.88 -1.60
CA ASP A 84 4.86 8.01 -1.52
C ASP A 84 4.13 7.11 -2.53
N ARG A 85 4.66 6.94 -3.74
CA ARG A 85 4.05 6.05 -4.75
C ARG A 85 4.20 4.56 -4.45
N ASN A 86 5.25 4.17 -3.74
CA ASN A 86 5.61 2.76 -3.56
C ASN A 86 5.34 2.25 -2.13
N ILE A 87 4.95 3.10 -1.19
CA ILE A 87 4.65 2.68 0.18
C ILE A 87 3.28 3.21 0.59
N ASN A 88 2.45 2.34 1.15
CA ASN A 88 1.26 2.77 1.88
C ASN A 88 1.09 1.98 3.18
N ALA A 89 0.29 2.52 4.10
CA ALA A 89 0.01 1.88 5.38
C ALA A 89 -1.48 2.05 5.73
N ILE A 90 -2.12 0.97 6.17
CA ILE A 90 -3.51 0.95 6.61
C ILE A 90 -3.55 0.47 8.07
N SER A 91 -4.12 1.29 8.94
CA SER A 91 -4.25 1.02 10.37
C SER A 91 -5.34 -0.01 10.65
N SER A 92 -5.32 -0.58 11.86
CA SER A 92 -6.41 -1.43 12.38
C SER A 92 -7.71 -0.66 12.55
N TYR A 93 -7.63 0.57 13.09
CA TYR A 93 -8.73 1.52 13.11
C TYR A 93 -8.95 2.12 11.71
N ARG A 94 -10.11 1.86 11.12
CA ARG A 94 -10.50 2.46 9.82
C ARG A 94 -11.85 3.15 9.95
N LEU A 95 -11.99 4.30 9.30
CA LEU A 95 -13.18 5.14 9.39
C LEU A 95 -14.41 4.40 8.86
N HIS A 96 -15.55 4.64 9.51
CA HIS A 96 -16.83 4.13 9.04
C HIS A 96 -17.20 4.80 7.70
N PRO A 97 -17.86 4.06 6.79
CA PRO A 97 -18.40 4.66 5.59
C PRO A 97 -19.57 5.61 5.92
N ASP A 98 -19.62 6.75 5.26
CA ASP A 98 -20.82 7.58 5.11
C ASP A 98 -21.83 6.95 4.13
N ARG A 99 -23.10 7.38 4.21
CA ARG A 99 -24.15 6.96 3.27
C ARG A 99 -24.00 7.60 1.89
N THR A 100 -23.55 8.85 1.85
CA THR A 100 -23.36 9.60 0.60
C THR A 100 -22.03 10.33 0.61
N TYR A 101 -21.34 10.31 -0.53
CA TYR A 101 -20.01 10.91 -0.70
C TYR A 101 -20.08 12.06 -1.68
N LEU A 102 -19.39 13.15 -1.36
CA LEU A 102 -19.25 14.27 -2.29
C LEU A 102 -18.12 13.98 -3.27
N GLU A 103 -18.39 14.14 -4.56
CA GLU A 103 -17.37 14.04 -5.59
C GLU A 103 -16.24 15.05 -5.35
N GLN A 104 -15.03 14.55 -5.06
CA GLN A 104 -13.85 15.40 -4.98
C GLN A 104 -13.18 15.51 -6.36
N SER A 105 -12.80 16.74 -6.74
CA SER A 105 -12.14 17.04 -8.02
C SER A 105 -10.65 16.65 -8.09
N ARG A 106 -10.15 15.89 -7.12
CA ARG A 106 -8.73 15.51 -7.03
C ARG A 106 -8.37 14.44 -8.07
N HIS A 107 -7.17 14.55 -8.65
CA HIS A 107 -6.74 13.70 -9.76
C HIS A 107 -6.17 12.34 -9.33
N GLU A 108 -5.65 12.24 -8.11
CA GLU A 108 -5.19 10.99 -7.48
C GLU A 108 -5.41 11.12 -5.97
N LEU A 109 -6.15 10.18 -5.37
CA LEU A 109 -6.47 10.19 -3.94
C LEU A 109 -5.88 8.95 -3.31
N LYS A 110 -4.61 9.01 -2.90
CA LYS A 110 -3.99 7.92 -2.15
C LYS A 110 -4.83 7.63 -0.90
N VAL A 111 -5.17 6.36 -0.70
CA VAL A 111 -5.93 5.95 0.49
C VAL A 111 -5.11 6.28 1.72
N GLY A 112 -5.70 7.06 2.62
CA GLY A 112 -5.05 7.48 3.86
C GLY A 112 -4.98 6.35 4.89
N LYS A 113 -4.23 6.60 5.96
CA LYS A 113 -3.92 5.60 6.99
C LYS A 113 -5.17 4.97 7.62
N PHE A 114 -6.25 5.74 7.74
CA PHE A 114 -7.50 5.29 8.36
C PHE A 114 -8.52 4.84 7.31
N GLY A 115 -8.08 4.62 6.07
CA GLY A 115 -8.93 4.21 4.96
C GLY A 115 -9.66 5.36 4.27
N ASP A 116 -9.40 6.63 4.63
CA ASP A 116 -9.99 7.78 3.96
C ASP A 116 -9.63 7.84 2.46
N GLY A 117 -10.56 8.35 1.65
CA GLY A 117 -10.38 8.51 0.19
C GLY A 117 -10.56 7.23 -0.64
N TYR A 118 -10.77 6.05 -0.04
CA TYR A 118 -10.93 4.81 -0.80
C TYR A 118 -12.15 4.82 -1.73
N LEU A 119 -13.28 5.37 -1.29
CA LEU A 119 -14.50 5.42 -2.10
C LEU A 119 -14.39 6.43 -3.23
N ASP A 120 -13.77 7.58 -2.99
CA ASP A 120 -13.45 8.53 -4.05
C ASP A 120 -12.56 7.89 -5.11
N GLN A 121 -11.61 7.04 -4.69
CA GLN A 121 -10.76 6.30 -5.61
C GLN A 121 -11.54 5.25 -6.42
N ILE A 122 -12.51 4.57 -5.81
CA ILE A 122 -13.41 3.65 -6.51
C ILE A 122 -14.25 4.40 -7.56
N ILE A 123 -14.82 5.54 -7.20
CA ILE A 123 -15.57 6.42 -8.11
C ILE A 123 -14.68 6.89 -9.26
N LEU A 124 -13.43 7.26 -8.97
CA LEU A 124 -12.46 7.67 -9.97
C LEU A 124 -12.13 6.52 -10.93
N TRP A 125 -11.96 5.29 -10.44
CA TRP A 125 -11.70 4.13 -11.28
C TRP A 125 -12.89 3.76 -12.15
N GLU A 126 -14.10 3.74 -11.62
CA GLU A 126 -15.30 3.43 -12.42
C GLU A 126 -15.41 4.34 -13.66
N ARG A 127 -15.06 5.62 -13.51
CA ARG A 127 -15.14 6.61 -14.60
C ARG A 127 -13.92 6.66 -15.50
N LYS A 128 -12.70 6.69 -14.92
CA LYS A 128 -11.45 6.98 -15.65
C LYS A 128 -10.59 5.74 -15.88
N ASN A 129 -10.79 4.67 -15.12
CA ASN A 129 -10.03 3.43 -15.27
C ASN A 129 -10.92 2.19 -15.04
N PRO A 130 -11.85 1.88 -15.96
CA PRO A 130 -12.80 0.79 -15.79
C PRO A 130 -12.13 -0.58 -15.61
N SER A 131 -10.92 -0.76 -16.14
CA SER A 131 -10.13 -1.97 -15.93
C SER A 131 -9.77 -2.18 -14.47
N LYS A 132 -9.30 -1.14 -13.77
CA LYS A 132 -9.00 -1.22 -12.33
C LYS A 132 -10.26 -1.41 -11.49
N PHE A 133 -11.36 -0.76 -11.88
CA PHE A 133 -12.64 -0.97 -11.19
C PHE A 133 -13.11 -2.43 -11.31
N LYS A 134 -13.00 -3.02 -12.51
CA LYS A 134 -13.31 -4.44 -12.71
C LYS A 134 -12.36 -5.35 -11.93
N GLU A 135 -11.06 -5.06 -11.93
CA GLU A 135 -10.07 -5.81 -11.14
C GLU A 135 -10.42 -5.81 -9.65
N LEU A 136 -10.83 -4.66 -9.09
CA LEU A 136 -11.34 -4.58 -7.72
C LEU A 136 -12.54 -5.50 -7.51
N GLN A 137 -13.55 -5.44 -8.40
CA GLN A 137 -14.74 -6.30 -8.29
C GLN A 137 -14.36 -7.80 -8.34
N ASP A 138 -13.47 -8.19 -9.25
CA ASP A 138 -13.00 -9.56 -9.40
C ASP A 138 -12.25 -10.05 -8.14
N ILE A 139 -11.41 -9.19 -7.55
CA ILE A 139 -10.70 -9.48 -6.29
C ILE A 139 -11.70 -9.66 -5.15
N MET A 140 -12.62 -8.71 -4.96
CA MET A 140 -13.63 -8.78 -3.89
C MET A 140 -14.52 -10.03 -4.00
N LYS A 141 -14.77 -10.49 -5.23
CA LYS A 141 -15.48 -11.73 -5.51
C LYS A 141 -14.65 -12.97 -5.20
N SER A 142 -13.36 -12.99 -5.57
CA SER A 142 -12.45 -14.09 -5.21
C SER A 142 -12.27 -14.25 -3.71
N LEU A 143 -12.26 -13.13 -2.97
CA LEU A 143 -12.22 -13.09 -1.51
C LEU A 143 -13.54 -13.51 -0.85
N LYS A 144 -14.59 -13.73 -1.65
CA LYS A 144 -15.95 -14.08 -1.19
C LYS A 144 -16.57 -13.03 -0.26
N LEU A 145 -16.15 -11.76 -0.39
CA LEU A 145 -16.69 -10.65 0.38
C LEU A 145 -17.90 -10.00 -0.31
N LEU A 146 -17.78 -9.77 -1.62
CA LEU A 146 -18.81 -9.11 -2.41
C LEU A 146 -18.93 -9.75 -3.79
N ASN A 147 -20.14 -9.78 -4.32
CA ASN A 147 -20.40 -10.18 -5.70
C ASN A 147 -20.36 -8.98 -6.67
N SER A 148 -20.85 -7.81 -6.25
CA SER A 148 -20.83 -6.60 -7.08
C SER A 148 -20.71 -5.32 -6.25
N ILE A 149 -20.15 -4.29 -6.90
CA ILE A 149 -20.07 -2.91 -6.41
C ILE A 149 -20.67 -2.02 -7.50
N GLU A 150 -21.61 -1.18 -7.14
CA GLU A 150 -22.28 -0.25 -8.04
C GLU A 150 -22.30 1.15 -7.45
N LEU A 151 -22.14 2.16 -8.30
CA LEU A 151 -22.13 3.56 -7.90
C LEU A 151 -23.42 4.20 -8.39
N HIS A 152 -24.27 4.59 -7.45
CA HIS A 152 -25.49 5.34 -7.74
C HIS A 152 -25.21 6.83 -7.58
N ARG A 153 -25.24 7.57 -8.69
CA ARG A 153 -25.12 9.02 -8.67
C ARG A 153 -26.41 9.68 -8.21
N ILE A 154 -26.29 10.57 -7.23
CA ILE A 154 -27.36 11.40 -6.68
C ILE A 154 -27.15 12.85 -7.15
N GLU A 155 -28.21 13.66 -7.08
CA GLU A 155 -28.12 15.10 -7.31
C GLU A 155 -27.06 15.80 -6.43
N GLY A 156 -26.53 16.91 -6.93
CA GLY A 156 -25.52 17.70 -6.20
C GLY A 156 -24.11 17.09 -6.22
N GLY A 157 -23.81 16.20 -7.17
CA GLY A 157 -22.48 15.58 -7.28
C GLY A 157 -22.19 14.59 -6.16
N ARG A 158 -23.24 13.97 -5.60
CA ARG A 158 -23.11 12.96 -4.56
C ARG A 158 -23.19 11.56 -5.14
N TYR A 159 -22.59 10.61 -4.45
CA TYR A 159 -22.62 9.19 -4.82
C TYR A 159 -22.99 8.34 -3.62
N GLU A 160 -23.81 7.32 -3.86
CA GLU A 160 -24.03 6.21 -2.96
C GLU A 160 -23.38 4.95 -3.53
N VAL A 161 -22.68 4.21 -2.67
CA VAL A 161 -22.01 2.97 -3.05
C VAL A 161 -22.92 1.81 -2.64
N LEU A 162 -23.48 1.13 -3.63
CA LEU A 162 -24.34 -0.02 -3.45
C LEU A 162 -23.52 -1.29 -3.67
N VAL A 163 -23.71 -2.28 -2.80
CA VAL A 163 -23.00 -3.55 -2.88
C VAL A 163 -23.98 -4.71 -2.76
N SER A 164 -23.63 -5.84 -3.36
CA SER A 164 -24.34 -7.11 -3.17
C SER A 164 -23.36 -8.20 -2.75
N THR A 165 -23.72 -8.99 -1.74
CA THR A 165 -22.91 -10.12 -1.25
C THR A 165 -23.16 -11.41 -2.03
N THR A 166 -24.31 -11.53 -2.70
CA THR A 166 -24.67 -12.72 -3.49
C THR A 166 -25.11 -12.36 -4.90
N ALA A 167 -25.03 -13.31 -5.83
CA ALA A 167 -25.33 -13.06 -7.25
C ALA A 167 -26.75 -12.54 -7.49
N ASN A 168 -27.72 -13.02 -6.70
CA ASN A 168 -29.14 -12.62 -6.77
C ASN A 168 -29.57 -11.84 -5.51
N GLY A 169 -28.61 -11.29 -4.77
CA GLY A 169 -28.86 -10.56 -3.53
C GLY A 169 -29.46 -9.18 -3.76
N THR A 170 -30.05 -8.63 -2.71
CA THR A 170 -30.43 -7.22 -2.70
C THR A 170 -29.17 -6.35 -2.71
N LYS A 171 -29.24 -5.25 -3.47
CA LYS A 171 -28.21 -4.22 -3.44
C LYS A 171 -28.49 -3.33 -2.25
N ASN A 172 -27.54 -3.23 -1.34
CA ASN A 172 -27.66 -2.42 -0.14
C ASN A 172 -26.55 -1.38 -0.11
N SER A 173 -26.79 -0.27 0.57
CA SER A 173 -25.76 0.74 0.81
C SER A 173 -24.58 0.10 1.54
N ILE A 174 -23.35 0.52 1.23
CA ILE A 174 -22.14 -0.01 1.89
C ILE A 174 -22.15 0.18 3.41
N ILE A 175 -22.88 1.20 3.90
CA ILE A 175 -23.10 1.44 5.33
C ILE A 175 -24.09 0.45 5.97
N ASP A 176 -24.97 -0.15 5.15
CA ASP A 176 -26.02 -1.07 5.60
C ASP A 176 -25.61 -2.55 5.48
N VAL A 177 -24.40 -2.84 4.96
CA VAL A 177 -23.84 -4.20 4.94
C VAL A 177 -22.92 -4.46 6.13
N GLY A 178 -22.64 -5.75 6.39
CA GLY A 178 -21.78 -6.19 7.48
C GLY A 178 -20.43 -5.46 7.50
N PHE A 179 -20.05 -5.02 8.70
CA PHE A 179 -18.96 -4.07 8.92
C PHE A 179 -17.62 -4.46 8.27
N GLY A 180 -17.32 -5.77 8.20
CA GLY A 180 -16.10 -6.30 7.58
C GLY A 180 -15.89 -5.89 6.13
N VAL A 181 -16.93 -5.73 5.31
CA VAL A 181 -16.79 -5.30 3.91
C VAL A 181 -16.22 -3.88 3.82
N SER A 182 -16.83 -2.96 4.57
CA SER A 182 -16.44 -1.54 4.56
C SER A 182 -15.04 -1.31 5.11
N GLN A 183 -14.61 -2.14 6.06
CA GLN A 183 -13.29 -2.08 6.68
C GLN A 183 -12.21 -2.72 5.80
N PHE A 184 -12.57 -3.68 4.94
CA PHE A 184 -11.60 -4.39 4.12
C PHE A 184 -11.35 -3.74 2.76
N LEU A 185 -12.36 -3.09 2.18
CA LEU A 185 -12.23 -2.39 0.90
C LEU A 185 -11.05 -1.41 0.87
N PRO A 186 -10.81 -0.55 1.89
CA PRO A 186 -9.65 0.34 1.91
C PRO A 186 -8.30 -0.38 1.74
N ILE A 187 -8.15 -1.60 2.27
CA ILE A 187 -6.92 -2.40 2.15
C ILE A 187 -6.69 -2.79 0.68
N ILE A 188 -7.73 -3.31 0.02
CA ILE A 188 -7.63 -3.75 -1.39
C ILE A 188 -7.47 -2.55 -2.32
N VAL A 189 -8.18 -1.45 -2.07
CA VAL A 189 -8.02 -0.21 -2.84
C VAL A 189 -6.59 0.34 -2.68
N ALA A 190 -6.06 0.38 -1.45
CA ALA A 190 -4.68 0.81 -1.21
C ALA A 190 -3.66 -0.08 -1.94
N ASP A 191 -3.86 -1.40 -1.94
CA ASP A 191 -2.98 -2.31 -2.67
C ASP A 191 -3.05 -2.08 -4.20
N LEU A 192 -4.25 -1.92 -4.77
CA LEU A 192 -4.43 -1.66 -6.21
C LEU A 192 -3.93 -0.28 -6.66
N GLN A 193 -3.77 0.67 -5.75
CA GLN A 193 -3.11 1.94 -6.04
C GLN A 193 -1.59 1.78 -6.16
N LEU A 194 -1.00 0.88 -5.40
CA LEU A 194 0.43 0.63 -5.40
C LEU A 194 0.87 -0.12 -6.67
N THR A 195 2.01 0.31 -7.23
CA THR A 195 2.62 -0.33 -8.40
C THR A 195 3.41 -1.59 -8.02
N ALA A 196 3.96 -2.31 -9.01
CA ALA A 196 4.90 -3.39 -8.75
C ALA A 196 6.13 -2.91 -7.95
N ASN A 197 6.74 -3.79 -7.15
CA ASN A 197 7.86 -3.47 -6.25
C ASN A 197 7.54 -2.46 -5.13
N SER A 198 6.28 -2.41 -4.70
CA SER A 198 5.80 -1.58 -3.60
C SER A 198 5.74 -2.34 -2.28
N THR A 199 5.45 -1.64 -1.20
CA THR A 199 5.23 -2.19 0.14
C THR A 199 3.92 -1.68 0.73
N LEU A 200 3.08 -2.59 1.22
CA LEU A 200 1.88 -2.24 1.97
C LEU A 200 1.98 -2.73 3.41
N PHE A 201 1.81 -1.81 4.36
CA PHE A 201 1.67 -2.13 5.77
C PHE A 201 0.18 -2.24 6.11
N VAL A 202 -0.23 -3.32 6.78
CA VAL A 202 -1.63 -3.50 7.18
C VAL A 202 -1.67 -4.02 8.61
N ALA A 203 -2.39 -3.31 9.47
CA ALA A 203 -2.65 -3.77 10.83
C ALA A 203 -4.05 -4.39 10.95
N GLU A 204 -4.09 -5.55 11.59
CA GLU A 204 -5.28 -6.32 11.93
C GLU A 204 -6.31 -6.35 10.78
N PRO A 205 -5.93 -6.89 9.59
CA PRO A 205 -6.85 -7.00 8.45
C PRO A 205 -8.05 -7.92 8.75
N GLU A 206 -7.95 -8.80 9.74
CA GLU A 206 -8.96 -9.81 10.09
C GLU A 206 -10.16 -9.29 10.87
N ILE A 207 -10.10 -8.09 11.45
CA ILE A 207 -11.15 -7.59 12.34
C ILE A 207 -12.47 -7.54 11.56
N HIS A 208 -13.50 -8.16 12.14
CA HIS A 208 -14.85 -8.27 11.56
C HIS A 208 -14.97 -9.11 10.29
N LEU A 209 -13.91 -9.84 9.90
CA LEU A 209 -13.95 -10.78 8.78
C LEU A 209 -14.30 -12.19 9.22
N HIS A 210 -15.07 -12.88 8.39
CA HIS A 210 -15.27 -14.31 8.53
C HIS A 210 -13.94 -15.07 8.31
N PRO A 211 -13.64 -16.13 9.08
CA PRO A 211 -12.44 -16.97 8.95
C PRO A 211 -12.04 -17.32 7.51
N ASN A 212 -13.01 -17.75 6.70
CA ASN A 212 -12.78 -18.07 5.29
C ASN A 212 -12.20 -16.88 4.50
N VAL A 213 -12.65 -15.65 4.74
CA VAL A 213 -12.13 -14.46 4.04
C VAL A 213 -10.69 -14.17 4.50
N GLN A 214 -10.39 -14.34 5.79
CA GLN A 214 -9.04 -14.18 6.32
C GLN A 214 -8.06 -15.15 5.65
N ALA A 215 -8.49 -16.39 5.39
CA ALA A 215 -7.71 -17.35 4.60
C ALA A 215 -7.57 -16.91 3.13
N GLU A 216 -8.65 -16.57 2.43
CA GLU A 216 -8.58 -16.13 1.02
C GLU A 216 -7.69 -14.88 0.84
N PHE A 217 -7.61 -14.01 1.85
CA PHE A 217 -6.68 -12.88 1.84
C PHE A 217 -5.21 -13.33 1.80
N GLY A 218 -4.85 -14.41 2.49
CA GLY A 218 -3.52 -15.01 2.39
C GLY A 218 -3.18 -15.44 0.96
N ASP A 219 -4.12 -16.11 0.28
CA ASP A 219 -3.95 -16.52 -1.13
C ASP A 219 -3.83 -15.30 -2.06
N TYR A 220 -4.61 -14.25 -1.80
CA TYR A 220 -4.50 -12.98 -2.50
C TYR A 220 -3.10 -12.37 -2.36
N LEU A 221 -2.55 -12.27 -1.14
CA LEU A 221 -1.21 -11.71 -0.92
C LEU A 221 -0.13 -12.52 -1.61
N VAL A 222 -0.18 -13.85 -1.52
CA VAL A 222 0.77 -14.74 -2.23
C VAL A 222 0.73 -14.49 -3.74
N LYS A 223 -0.47 -14.36 -4.32
CA LYS A 223 -0.61 -14.00 -5.73
C LYS A 223 0.05 -12.64 -6.05
N GLN A 224 -0.17 -11.61 -5.22
CA GLN A 224 0.42 -10.29 -5.45
C GLN A 224 1.95 -10.28 -5.31
N ILE A 225 2.49 -11.02 -4.32
CA ILE A 225 3.94 -11.22 -4.16
C ILE A 225 4.53 -11.83 -5.44
N ASN A 226 3.93 -12.91 -5.94
CA ASN A 226 4.46 -13.64 -7.09
C ASN A 226 4.31 -12.90 -8.42
N THR A 227 3.20 -12.17 -8.62
CA THR A 227 2.88 -11.53 -9.91
C THR A 227 3.44 -10.12 -10.03
N ASN A 228 3.45 -9.36 -8.92
CA ASN A 228 3.77 -7.93 -8.91
C ASN A 228 5.01 -7.60 -8.08
N ASN A 229 5.67 -8.60 -7.48
CA ASN A 229 6.82 -8.42 -6.59
C ASN A 229 6.54 -7.39 -5.47
N LYS A 230 5.31 -7.41 -4.95
CA LYS A 230 4.90 -6.55 -3.84
C LYS A 230 5.34 -7.15 -2.51
N ASN A 231 5.62 -6.28 -1.55
CA ASN A 231 5.98 -6.64 -0.19
C ASN A 231 4.83 -6.27 0.76
N TYR A 232 4.67 -7.06 1.81
CA TYR A 232 3.62 -6.85 2.79
C TYR A 232 4.21 -6.95 4.20
N VAL A 233 3.78 -6.04 5.07
CA VAL A 233 4.03 -6.11 6.51
C VAL A 233 2.67 -6.17 7.17
N ILE A 234 2.32 -7.34 7.70
CA ILE A 234 1.00 -7.62 8.25
C ILE A 234 1.13 -7.89 9.73
N GLU A 235 0.42 -7.10 10.54
CA GLU A 235 0.14 -7.41 11.94
C GLU A 235 -1.19 -8.14 12.00
N THR A 236 -1.22 -9.32 12.61
CA THR A 236 -2.43 -10.16 12.64
C THR A 236 -2.43 -11.12 13.82
N HIS A 237 -3.61 -11.37 14.34
CA HIS A 237 -3.94 -12.40 15.33
C HIS A 237 -4.71 -13.57 14.70
N SER A 238 -4.84 -13.60 13.37
CA SER A 238 -5.62 -14.62 12.68
C SER A 238 -4.84 -15.92 12.46
N GLU A 239 -5.20 -16.96 13.21
CA GLU A 239 -4.73 -18.33 12.94
C GLU A 239 -5.11 -18.79 11.52
N TYR A 240 -6.28 -18.38 11.00
CA TYR A 240 -6.75 -18.75 9.66
C TYR A 240 -5.86 -18.18 8.55
N PHE A 241 -5.46 -16.92 8.68
CA PHE A 241 -4.54 -16.26 7.76
C PHE A 241 -3.16 -16.94 7.80
N LEU A 242 -2.60 -17.12 9.02
CA LEU A 242 -1.30 -17.76 9.21
C LEU A 242 -1.29 -19.18 8.63
N ASN A 243 -2.33 -19.96 8.89
CA ASN A 243 -2.46 -21.31 8.35
C ASN A 243 -2.57 -21.33 6.82
N ARG A 244 -3.21 -20.33 6.20
CA ARG A 244 -3.23 -20.25 4.74
C ARG A 244 -1.85 -19.94 4.17
N VAL A 245 -1.13 -18.99 4.75
CA VAL A 245 0.25 -18.65 4.33
C VAL A 245 1.18 -19.87 4.50
N ARG A 246 1.06 -20.61 5.61
CA ARG A 246 1.77 -21.89 5.82
C ARG A 246 1.45 -22.90 4.73
N LEU A 247 0.16 -23.06 4.40
CA LEU A 247 -0.26 -23.99 3.36
C LEU A 247 0.30 -23.61 1.99
N ALA A 248 0.43 -22.31 1.68
CA ALA A 248 1.07 -21.84 0.44
C ALA A 248 2.56 -22.25 0.37
N ILE A 249 3.28 -22.28 1.50
CA ILE A 249 4.65 -22.80 1.55
C ILE A 249 4.67 -24.32 1.29
N VAL A 250 3.78 -25.08 1.95
CA VAL A 250 3.69 -26.54 1.75
C VAL A 250 3.39 -26.90 0.30
N LYS A 251 2.51 -26.14 -0.36
CA LYS A 251 2.17 -26.32 -1.79
C LYS A 251 3.26 -25.85 -2.75
N GLY A 252 4.22 -25.06 -2.28
CA GLY A 252 5.25 -24.44 -3.11
C GLY A 252 4.82 -23.16 -3.83
N ASP A 253 3.65 -22.61 -3.49
CA ASP A 253 3.14 -21.34 -4.02
C ASP A 253 3.89 -20.14 -3.42
N LEU A 254 4.44 -20.28 -2.20
CA LEU A 254 5.30 -19.30 -1.55
C LEU A 254 6.62 -19.95 -1.13
N LYS A 255 7.76 -19.29 -1.37
CA LYS A 255 9.06 -19.78 -0.90
C LYS A 255 9.28 -19.39 0.57
N GLU A 256 9.90 -20.28 1.35
CA GLU A 256 10.26 -20.02 2.75
C GLU A 256 11.07 -18.73 2.91
N GLU A 257 12.00 -18.45 1.99
CA GLU A 257 12.86 -17.25 2.00
C GLU A 257 12.10 -15.94 1.77
N ASN A 258 10.88 -16.00 1.24
CA ASN A 258 10.01 -14.84 1.00
C ASN A 258 9.08 -14.54 2.18
N LEU A 259 9.22 -15.26 3.30
CA LEU A 259 8.41 -15.05 4.49
C LEU A 259 9.30 -14.87 5.72
N SER A 260 8.96 -13.89 6.55
CA SER A 260 9.50 -13.77 7.91
C SER A 260 8.34 -13.58 8.86
N VAL A 261 8.31 -14.37 9.93
CA VAL A 261 7.23 -14.36 10.92
C VAL A 261 7.83 -14.06 12.27
N TYR A 262 7.30 -13.04 12.92
CA TYR A 262 7.71 -12.64 14.27
C TYR A 262 6.51 -12.73 15.19
N TYR A 263 6.62 -13.55 16.23
CA TYR A 263 5.65 -13.59 17.31
C TYR A 263 6.18 -12.71 18.46
N LEU A 264 5.37 -11.75 18.87
CA LEU A 264 5.71 -10.82 19.94
C LEU A 264 5.04 -11.28 21.23
N GLU A 265 5.84 -11.85 22.14
CA GLU A 265 5.39 -12.31 23.44
C GLU A 265 5.55 -11.17 24.46
N ASN A 266 4.45 -10.75 25.08
CA ASN A 266 4.49 -9.75 26.15
C ASN A 266 4.71 -10.44 27.50
N SER A 267 5.90 -10.25 28.08
CA SER A 267 6.27 -10.78 29.41
C SER A 267 5.98 -9.81 30.55
N GLY A 268 5.16 -8.78 30.29
CA GLY A 268 4.74 -7.74 31.24
C GLY A 268 5.74 -6.60 31.41
N SER A 269 7.02 -6.91 31.57
CA SER A 269 8.10 -5.90 31.69
C SER A 269 8.86 -5.66 30.40
N ASP A 270 8.95 -6.67 29.53
CA ASP A 270 9.62 -6.63 28.23
C ASP A 270 8.78 -7.37 27.17
N VAL A 271 8.98 -7.00 25.89
CA VAL A 271 8.45 -7.73 24.74
C VAL A 271 9.56 -8.58 24.14
N LYS A 272 9.37 -9.90 24.11
CA LYS A 272 10.28 -10.85 23.45
C LYS A 272 9.79 -11.13 22.04
N ALA A 273 10.66 -10.95 21.06
CA ALA A 273 10.36 -11.30 19.67
C ALA A 273 10.92 -12.68 19.32
N HIS A 274 10.03 -13.60 18.95
CA HIS A 274 10.37 -14.94 18.49
C HIS A 274 10.33 -15.00 16.97
N ASN A 275 11.43 -15.37 16.32
CA ASN A 275 11.47 -15.56 14.88
C ASN A 275 11.03 -16.99 14.55
N LEU A 276 9.85 -17.10 13.94
CA LEU A 276 9.25 -18.37 13.57
C LEU A 276 9.59 -18.72 12.13
N LYS A 277 9.91 -19.99 11.90
CA LYS A 277 10.16 -20.51 10.55
C LYS A 277 9.07 -21.49 10.14
N PHE A 278 8.35 -21.15 9.08
CA PHE A 278 7.41 -22.06 8.44
C PHE A 278 8.14 -22.87 7.37
N ASN A 279 8.04 -24.20 7.45
CA ASN A 279 8.78 -25.10 6.57
C ASN A 279 7.87 -25.88 5.62
N LYS A 280 8.46 -26.45 4.55
CA LYS A 280 7.74 -27.26 3.54
C LYS A 280 7.03 -28.49 4.07
N SER A 281 7.39 -28.99 5.25
CA SER A 281 6.68 -30.10 5.90
C SER A 281 5.40 -29.64 6.60
N GLY A 282 5.12 -28.34 6.61
CA GLY A 282 3.99 -27.72 7.32
C GLY A 282 4.26 -27.49 8.80
N GLY A 283 5.47 -27.79 9.27
CA GLY A 283 5.91 -27.51 10.64
C GLY A 283 6.20 -26.03 10.87
N ILE A 284 6.32 -25.68 12.15
CA ILE A 284 6.74 -24.37 12.60
C ILE A 284 7.91 -24.57 13.55
N ASP A 285 9.08 -24.08 13.14
CA ASP A 285 10.27 -24.12 13.96
C ASP A 285 10.32 -22.87 14.84
N ASN A 286 10.83 -23.01 16.07
CA ASN A 286 10.96 -21.96 17.08
C ASN A 286 9.63 -21.35 17.57
N ALA A 287 8.49 -22.03 17.39
CA ALA A 287 7.24 -21.62 18.01
C ALA A 287 7.36 -21.72 19.55
N PRO A 288 7.16 -20.62 20.30
CA PRO A 288 7.01 -20.71 21.75
C PRO A 288 5.68 -21.40 22.09
N ASP A 289 5.58 -21.89 23.33
CA ASP A 289 4.37 -22.59 23.81
C ASP A 289 3.11 -21.73 23.64
N GLY A 290 3.25 -20.40 23.79
CA GLY A 290 2.18 -19.39 23.65
C GLY A 290 1.62 -19.18 22.23
N PHE A 291 2.21 -19.78 21.20
CA PHE A 291 1.90 -19.42 19.80
C PHE A 291 0.52 -19.90 19.31
N PHE A 292 -0.02 -21.00 19.84
CA PHE A 292 -1.37 -21.52 19.52
C PHE A 292 -2.17 -21.88 20.77
N GLU A 293 -2.14 -21.07 21.81
CA GLU A 293 -2.85 -21.36 23.08
C GLU A 293 -4.38 -21.43 22.95
N THR A 294 -4.95 -21.08 21.81
CA THR A 294 -6.39 -21.08 21.56
C THR A 294 -6.82 -22.32 20.78
N TYR A 295 -7.43 -22.14 19.61
CA TYR A 295 -8.26 -23.14 18.94
C TYR A 295 -7.50 -24.43 18.59
N MET A 296 -6.22 -24.32 18.24
CA MET A 296 -5.42 -25.49 17.84
C MET A 296 -5.06 -26.39 19.02
N MET A 297 -4.81 -25.82 20.20
CA MET A 297 -4.54 -26.59 21.43
C MET A 297 -5.84 -27.20 21.96
N ASP A 298 -6.94 -26.46 21.97
CA ASP A 298 -8.27 -27.00 22.31
C ASP A 298 -8.64 -28.20 21.44
N LEU A 299 -8.46 -28.09 20.11
CA LEU A 299 -8.72 -29.21 19.19
C LEU A 299 -7.81 -30.40 19.42
N LYS A 300 -6.55 -30.16 19.79
CA LYS A 300 -5.59 -31.22 20.12
C LYS A 300 -6.02 -31.93 21.41
N GLU A 301 -6.38 -31.19 22.45
CA GLU A 301 -6.90 -31.76 23.70
C GLU A 301 -8.19 -32.57 23.47
N ILE A 302 -9.15 -32.01 22.73
CA ILE A 302 -10.39 -32.72 22.36
C ILE A 302 -10.09 -33.99 21.52
N ALA A 303 -9.21 -33.90 20.53
CA ALA A 303 -8.91 -35.02 19.63
C ALA A 303 -8.10 -36.14 20.30
N PHE A 304 -7.27 -35.79 21.29
CA PHE A 304 -6.38 -36.73 21.97
C PHE A 304 -6.84 -37.12 23.39
N ASN A 305 -7.92 -36.53 23.92
CA ASN A 305 -8.42 -36.77 25.29
C ASN A 305 -7.30 -36.70 26.36
N ILE A 306 -6.42 -35.70 26.25
CA ILE A 306 -5.40 -35.38 27.26
C ILE A 306 -5.87 -34.17 28.02
#